data_AF-A0A917KL97-F1
#
_entry.id   AF-A0A917KL97-F1
#
_cell.length_a   1.000
_cell.length_b   1.000
_cell.length_c   1.000
_cell.angle_alpha   90.00
_cell.angle_beta   90.00
_cell.angle_gamma   90.00
#
_symmetry.space_group_name_H-M   'P 1'
#
loop_
_entity.id
_entity.type
_entity.pdbx_description
1 polymer ?
#
loop_
_entity_poly.entity_id
_entity_poly.type
_entity_poly.pdbx_seq_one_letter_code
_entity_poly.pdbx_strand_id
1 'polypeptide(L)' 'MWVKGHPFAYLQHLFERLPNTDLDSPDALDALLPWSASLPEAIRKAR' A
#
# COMPACT_ATOMS: atom_id res chain seq x y z
N MET A 1 12.17 9.29 -16.92
CA MET A 1 12.66 8.25 -15.98
C MET A 1 12.43 8.74 -14.55
N TRP A 2 11.35 8.32 -13.90
CA TRP A 2 11.16 8.55 -12.45
C TRP A 2 10.41 7.34 -11.90
N VAL A 3 11.12 6.42 -11.26
CA VAL A 3 10.54 5.38 -10.39
C VAL A 3 11.38 5.33 -9.14
N LYS A 4 11.09 6.22 -8.19
CA LYS A 4 11.45 6.02 -6.78
C LYS A 4 10.23 6.40 -5.95
N GLY A 5 9.75 5.44 -5.16
CA GLY A 5 8.48 5.40 -4.44
C GLY A 5 7.86 6.77 -4.14
N HIS A 6 6.72 7.03 -4.77
CA HIS A 6 5.93 8.24 -4.53
C HIS A 6 5.08 8.04 -3.28
N PRO A 7 5.43 8.67 -2.12
CA PRO A 7 4.63 8.53 -0.90
C PRO A 7 3.20 9.02 -1.10
N PHE A 8 2.99 9.99 -1.99
CA PHE A 8 1.67 10.47 -2.37
C PHE A 8 0.81 9.39 -3.03
N ALA A 9 1.37 8.64 -3.99
CA ALA A 9 0.66 7.56 -4.68
C ALA A 9 0.31 6.39 -3.74
N TYR A 10 1.20 6.09 -2.78
CA TYR A 10 0.90 5.14 -1.71
C TYR A 10 -0.27 5.61 -0.85
N LEU A 11 -0.29 6.89 -0.42
CA LEU A 11 -1.39 7.44 0.38
C LEU A 11 -2.72 7.42 -0.38
N GLN A 12 -2.71 7.76 -1.66
CA GLN A 12 -3.91 7.65 -2.51
C GLN A 12 -4.42 6.21 -2.53
N HIS A 13 -3.55 5.23 -2.83
CA HIS A 13 -3.92 3.82 -2.84
C HIS A 13 -4.44 3.35 -1.49
N LEU A 14 -3.79 3.75 -0.40
CA LEU A 14 -4.20 3.44 0.96
C LEU A 14 -5.62 3.94 1.22
N PHE A 15 -5.91 5.22 0.94
CA PHE A 15 -7.23 5.80 1.18
C PHE A 15 -8.33 5.22 0.28
N GLU A 16 -8.01 4.76 -0.92
CA GLU A 16 -9.00 4.07 -1.77
C GLU A 16 -9.37 2.68 -1.24
N ARG A 17 -8.41 1.97 -0.62
CA ARG A 17 -8.62 0.61 -0.13
C ARG A 17 -9.12 0.57 1.31
N LEU A 18 -8.72 1.52 2.16
CA LEU A 18 -9.08 1.60 3.58
C LEU A 18 -10.59 1.47 3.85
N PRO A 19 -11.51 2.18 3.16
CA PRO A 19 -12.95 2.06 3.44
C PRO A 19 -13.53 0.68 3.05
N ASN A 20 -12.85 -0.06 2.17
CA ASN A 20 -13.26 -1.39 1.71
C ASN A 20 -12.49 -2.52 2.42
N THR A 21 -11.65 -2.18 3.40
CA THR A 21 -10.79 -3.16 4.08
C THR A 21 -11.34 -3.46 5.45
N ASP A 22 -11.44 -4.75 5.75
CA ASP A 22 -11.79 -5.22 7.07
C ASP A 22 -10.60 -5.00 8.02
N LEU A 23 -10.70 -3.99 8.88
CA LEU A 23 -9.62 -3.62 9.80
C LEU A 23 -9.50 -4.57 11.00
N ASP A 24 -10.45 -5.48 11.19
CA ASP A 24 -10.41 -6.52 12.22
C ASP A 24 -9.53 -7.71 11.76
N SER A 25 -9.36 -7.87 10.45
CA SER A 25 -8.48 -8.88 9.86
C SER A 25 -7.02 -8.38 9.75
N PRO A 26 -6.07 -8.96 10.50
CA PRO A 26 -4.66 -8.54 10.45
C PRO A 26 -4.02 -8.77 9.08
N ASP A 27 -4.47 -9.79 8.34
CA ASP A 27 -4.03 -10.08 6.97
C ASP A 27 -4.44 -8.98 5.98
N ALA A 28 -5.66 -8.45 6.14
CA ALA A 28 -6.18 -7.40 5.27
C ALA A 28 -5.43 -6.08 5.48
N LEU A 29 -5.04 -5.80 6.72
CA LEU A 29 -4.19 -4.64 7.03
C LEU A 29 -2.75 -4.84 6.51
N ASP A 30 -2.17 -6.03 6.67
CA ASP A 30 -0.80 -6.32 6.18
C ASP A 30 -0.69 -6.12 4.66
N ALA A 31 -1.73 -6.48 3.90
CA ALA A 31 -1.81 -6.25 2.46
C ALA A 31 -1.71 -4.77 2.03
N LEU A 32 -2.04 -3.83 2.92
CA LEU A 32 -2.03 -2.39 2.67
C LEU A 32 -0.73 -1.70 3.09
N LEU A 33 0.09 -2.36 3.90
CA LEU A 33 1.30 -1.76 4.45
C LEU A 33 2.38 -1.61 3.37
N PRO A 34 3.27 -0.61 3.48
CA PRO A 34 4.14 -0.21 2.38
C PRO A 34 5.20 -1.27 2.02
N TRP A 35 5.42 -2.26 2.88
CA TRP A 35 6.29 -3.42 2.65
C TRP A 35 5.57 -4.64 2.09
N SER A 36 4.24 -4.57 1.91
CA SER A 36 3.45 -5.71 1.46
C SER A 36 3.85 -6.15 0.05
N ALA A 37 3.96 -7.47 -0.14
CA ALA A 37 4.21 -8.05 -1.46
C ALA A 37 3.05 -7.81 -2.43
N SER A 38 1.84 -7.59 -1.91
CA SER A 38 0.62 -7.31 -2.67
C SER A 38 0.60 -5.91 -3.28
N LEU A 39 1.48 -4.99 -2.86
CA LEU A 39 1.55 -3.65 -3.41
C LEU A 39 2.30 -3.61 -4.76
N PRO A 40 1.86 -2.76 -5.71
CA PRO A 40 2.59 -2.48 -6.94
C PRO A 40 4.02 -1.98 -6.66
N GLU A 41 5.00 -2.42 -7.45
CA GLU A 41 6.42 -2.03 -7.27
C GLU A 41 6.66 -0.52 -7.28
N ALA A 42 5.81 0.24 -7.98
CA ALA A 42 5.91 1.70 -8.06
C ALA A 42 5.64 2.40 -6.71
N ILE A 43 4.86 1.77 -5.83
CA ILE A 43 4.46 2.34 -4.52
C ILE A 43 4.95 1.51 -3.33
N ARG A 44 5.38 0.27 -3.58
CA ARG A 44 5.97 -0.62 -2.58
C ARG A 44 7.31 -0.06 -2.12
N LYS A 45 7.46 0.18 -0.81
CA LYS A 45 8.76 0.43 -0.20
C LYS A 45 9.42 -0.91 0.09
N ALA A 46 10.33 -1.32 -0.80
CA ALA A 46 11.29 -2.37 -0.47
C ALA A 46 12.23 -1.86 0.64
N ARG A 47 12.44 -2.71 1.66
CA ARG A 47 13.29 -2.44 2.81
C ARG A 47 14.76 -2.25 2.41
#